data_AF-A0AAD3GZG9-F1
#
_entry.id   AF-A0AAD3GZG9-F1
#
_cell.length_a   1.000
_cell.length_b   1.000
_cell.length_c   1.000
_cell.angle_alpha   90.00
_cell.angle_beta   90.00
_cell.angle_gamma   90.00
#
_symmetry.space_group_name_H-M   'P 1'
#
loop_
_entity.id
_entity.type
_entity.pdbx_description
1 polymer ?
#
loop_
_entity_poly.entity_id
_entity_poly.type
_entity_poly.pdbx_seq_one_letter_code
_entity_poly.pdbx_strand_id
1 'polypeptide(L)'
;MSPTNSVTKMGKGNPVNRTEKIFLCTLLLSCIFYISTFHSSSITEKDSRSRALKPGERPIIKTFYSPLPKFNDEGEEIPQNEEEKEDPILNVWKSEWSKAGFEPVIITIEDAKRHPFYNDMKIVIEKVKPDDYYNQYCFYRHLAMAATGGGWHSDIDAMPANFPVNFALDLPNGGKFTSFESYVPSLISASEEEWSKISKLITFEASRYDVENERLIPSDMNMFRKLQAGGSDDVIFMESGSYVMGASYIVKGKNIIDCSIVENIIGIHFSHASLHRLWNDGFFPLDIEGDLSKSLFFNEPEHRANAIERLMDGVRACLSKSTAEE
;
A
#
# COMPACT_ATOMS: atom_id res chain seq x y z
N MET A 1 -40.24 77.20 -20.87
CA MET A 1 -38.98 76.42 -20.93
C MET A 1 -39.36 74.95 -21.02
N SER A 2 -38.83 74.28 -22.05
CA SER A 2 -39.30 73.03 -22.63
C SER A 2 -39.10 71.79 -21.74
N PRO A 3 -39.95 70.75 -21.85
CA PRO A 3 -39.67 69.44 -21.29
C PRO A 3 -38.84 68.60 -22.29
N THR A 4 -37.73 68.05 -21.81
CA THR A 4 -36.87 67.12 -22.56
C THR A 4 -37.36 65.69 -22.39
N ASN A 5 -37.81 65.09 -23.50
CA ASN A 5 -38.06 63.66 -23.63
C ASN A 5 -36.72 62.91 -23.73
N SER A 6 -36.43 61.98 -22.83
CA SER A 6 -35.37 60.98 -23.01
C SER A 6 -36.00 59.63 -23.37
N VAL A 7 -35.75 59.20 -24.60
CA VAL A 7 -36.15 57.90 -25.15
C VAL A 7 -35.07 56.89 -24.79
N THR A 8 -35.40 55.91 -23.94
CA THR A 8 -34.56 54.72 -23.69
C THR A 8 -34.69 53.74 -24.85
N LYS A 9 -33.63 53.60 -25.64
CA LYS A 9 -33.49 52.53 -26.64
C LYS A 9 -33.30 51.19 -25.95
N MET A 10 -34.20 50.24 -26.21
CA MET A 10 -33.97 48.82 -25.92
C MET A 10 -32.79 48.30 -26.75
N GLY A 11 -31.79 47.75 -26.08
CA GLY A 11 -30.65 47.07 -26.70
C GLY A 11 -31.08 45.81 -27.42
N LYS A 12 -30.67 45.67 -28.68
CA LYS A 12 -30.80 44.44 -29.46
C LYS A 12 -29.95 43.36 -28.81
N GLY A 13 -30.56 42.23 -28.46
CA GLY A 13 -29.85 41.04 -27.97
C GLY A 13 -28.82 40.57 -28.98
N ASN A 14 -27.58 40.38 -28.52
CA ASN A 14 -26.53 39.78 -29.33
C ASN A 14 -26.91 38.33 -29.65
N PRO A 15 -26.78 37.89 -30.92
CA PRO A 15 -26.98 36.50 -31.28
C PRO A 15 -25.90 35.66 -30.57
N VAL A 16 -26.35 34.81 -29.64
CA VAL A 16 -25.49 33.79 -29.01
C VAL A 16 -24.87 32.96 -30.13
N ASN A 17 -23.53 33.01 -30.18
CA ASN A 17 -22.76 32.47 -31.29
C ASN A 17 -22.91 30.95 -31.29
N ARG A 18 -23.28 30.38 -32.44
CA ARG A 18 -23.62 28.94 -32.59
C ARG A 18 -22.47 28.01 -32.15
N THR A 19 -21.25 28.54 -32.11
CA THR A 19 -20.01 27.89 -31.67
C THR A 19 -19.93 27.65 -30.16
N GLU A 20 -20.51 28.52 -29.32
CA GLU A 20 -20.48 28.35 -27.85
C GLU A 20 -21.39 27.20 -27.38
N LYS A 21 -22.50 26.95 -28.09
CA LYS A 21 -23.39 25.81 -27.79
C LYS A 21 -22.76 24.45 -28.14
N ILE A 22 -21.86 24.40 -29.12
CA ILE A 22 -21.17 23.16 -29.49
C ILE A 22 -20.10 22.83 -28.45
N PHE A 23 -19.38 23.83 -27.94
CA PHE A 23 -18.33 23.65 -26.94
C PHE A 23 -18.86 23.15 -25.59
N LEU A 24 -20.04 23.65 -25.16
CA LEU A 24 -20.69 23.21 -23.92
C LEU A 24 -21.24 21.77 -24.02
N CYS A 25 -21.72 21.35 -25.20
CA CYS A 25 -22.19 19.98 -25.44
C CYS A 25 -21.03 18.96 -25.45
N THR A 26 -19.87 19.32 -26.01
CA THR A 26 -18.68 18.45 -25.97
C THR A 26 -18.11 18.27 -24.55
N LEU A 27 -18.15 19.31 -23.71
CA LEU A 27 -17.71 19.23 -22.32
C LEU A 27 -18.64 18.36 -21.47
N LEU A 28 -19.96 18.51 -21.61
CA LEU A 28 -20.94 17.67 -20.91
C LEU A 28 -20.88 16.20 -21.34
N LEU A 29 -20.67 15.92 -22.64
CA LEU A 29 -20.47 14.54 -23.11
C LEU A 29 -19.14 13.96 -22.59
N SER A 30 -18.06 14.74 -22.52
CA SER A 30 -16.81 14.27 -21.90
C SER A 30 -16.97 13.95 -20.41
N CYS A 31 -17.76 14.74 -19.66
CA CYS A 31 -18.03 14.46 -18.25
C CYS A 31 -18.93 13.22 -18.06
N ILE A 32 -19.92 13.01 -18.93
CA ILE A 32 -20.76 11.81 -18.88
C ILE A 32 -19.92 10.56 -19.23
N PHE A 33 -19.05 10.62 -20.24
CA PHE A 33 -18.13 9.52 -20.55
C PHE A 33 -17.16 9.25 -19.40
N TYR A 34 -16.60 10.28 -18.75
CA TYR A 34 -15.70 10.13 -17.59
C TYR A 34 -16.37 9.50 -16.37
N ILE A 35 -17.64 9.84 -16.11
CA ILE A 35 -18.40 9.27 -14.98
C ILE A 35 -18.86 7.84 -15.30
N SER A 36 -19.16 7.53 -16.57
CA SER A 36 -19.55 6.16 -16.97
C SER A 36 -18.38 5.17 -17.10
N THR A 37 -17.12 5.63 -17.16
CA THR A 37 -15.95 4.74 -17.11
C THR A 37 -15.46 4.44 -15.69
N PHE A 38 -16.02 5.11 -14.66
CA PHE A 38 -15.89 4.71 -13.25
C PHE A 38 -17.00 3.73 -12.84
N HIS A 39 -17.50 2.92 -13.78
CA HIS A 39 -17.95 1.59 -13.40
C HIS A 39 -16.70 0.86 -12.91
N SER A 40 -16.47 0.98 -11.59
CA SER A 40 -15.60 0.09 -10.84
C SER A 40 -15.86 -1.28 -11.41
N SER A 41 -14.87 -1.81 -12.15
CA SER A 41 -14.84 -3.23 -12.41
C SER A 41 -14.54 -3.82 -11.05
N SER A 42 -15.56 -3.84 -10.17
CA SER A 42 -15.59 -4.66 -8.97
C SER A 42 -14.99 -5.97 -9.40
N ILE A 43 -14.06 -6.52 -8.64
CA ILE A 43 -13.33 -7.77 -8.92
C ILE A 43 -14.35 -8.83 -9.40
N THR A 44 -14.68 -8.83 -10.69
CA THR A 44 -15.90 -9.46 -11.24
C THR A 44 -15.41 -10.47 -12.21
N GLU A 45 -15.56 -11.73 -11.81
CA GLU A 45 -15.64 -12.94 -12.62
C GLU A 45 -14.55 -13.23 -13.66
N LYS A 46 -13.71 -12.29 -14.11
CA LYS A 46 -12.67 -12.56 -15.12
C LYS A 46 -11.41 -13.18 -14.54
N ASP A 47 -11.19 -13.05 -13.23
CA ASP A 47 -10.18 -13.82 -12.49
C ASP A 47 -10.73 -15.16 -11.93
N SER A 48 -11.94 -15.58 -12.34
CA SER A 48 -12.69 -16.73 -11.78
C SER A 48 -12.14 -18.13 -12.06
N ARG A 49 -10.85 -18.28 -12.42
CA ARG A 49 -10.21 -19.60 -12.37
C ARG A 49 -9.62 -19.93 -11.00
N SER A 50 -10.05 -19.24 -9.95
CA SER A 50 -9.67 -19.63 -8.59
C SER A 50 -10.24 -21.02 -8.28
N ARG A 51 -9.36 -21.91 -7.87
CA ARG A 51 -9.77 -23.23 -7.39
C ARG A 51 -10.63 -23.09 -6.13
N ALA A 52 -11.57 -24.01 -5.93
CA ALA A 52 -12.32 -24.10 -4.68
C ALA A 52 -11.41 -24.48 -3.50
N LEU A 53 -11.54 -23.74 -2.39
CA LEU A 53 -10.88 -24.04 -1.12
C LEU A 53 -11.29 -25.42 -0.60
N LYS A 54 -10.31 -26.27 -0.28
CA LYS A 54 -10.60 -27.50 0.46
C LYS A 54 -10.91 -27.18 1.93
N PRO A 55 -11.72 -28.00 2.62
CA PRO A 55 -11.95 -27.82 4.05
C PRO A 55 -10.63 -27.77 4.84
N GLY A 56 -10.41 -26.67 5.57
CA GLY A 56 -9.20 -26.44 6.36
C GLY A 56 -7.96 -25.96 5.57
N GLU A 57 -8.06 -25.80 4.25
CA GLU A 57 -6.99 -25.20 3.43
C GLU A 57 -6.99 -23.68 3.63
N ARG A 58 -5.82 -23.12 3.98
CA ARG A 58 -5.61 -21.68 4.15
C ARG A 58 -4.46 -21.25 3.25
N PRO A 59 -4.62 -20.24 2.39
CA PRO A 59 -3.50 -19.70 1.63
C PRO A 59 -2.49 -19.08 2.59
N ILE A 60 -1.21 -19.16 2.20
CA ILE A 60 -0.11 -18.59 2.98
C ILE A 60 0.05 -17.12 2.60
N ILE A 61 0.14 -16.25 3.61
CA ILE A 61 0.59 -14.86 3.46
C ILE A 61 1.88 -14.70 4.24
N LYS A 62 2.92 -14.15 3.60
CA LYS A 62 4.21 -13.93 4.23
C LYS A 62 4.40 -12.46 4.57
N THR A 63 5.18 -12.18 5.60
CA THR A 63 5.75 -10.86 5.85
C THR A 63 7.20 -11.00 6.26
N PHE A 64 8.02 -10.03 5.91
CA PHE A 64 9.40 -9.97 6.37
C PHE A 64 9.49 -9.21 7.69
N TYR A 65 10.04 -9.86 8.69
CA TYR A 65 10.39 -9.21 9.94
C TYR A 65 11.71 -9.78 10.47
N SER A 66 12.62 -8.88 10.81
CA SER A 66 13.83 -9.18 11.56
C SER A 66 14.10 -7.98 12.45
N PRO A 67 14.33 -8.17 13.75
CA PRO A 67 14.67 -7.07 14.63
C PRO A 67 15.88 -6.30 14.08
N LEU A 68 15.83 -4.97 14.10
CA LEU A 68 16.94 -4.16 13.64
C LEU A 68 18.10 -4.24 14.64
N PRO A 69 19.36 -4.32 14.16
CA PRO A 69 20.50 -4.31 15.06
C PRO A 69 20.49 -3.04 15.90
N LYS A 70 20.76 -3.19 17.20
CA LYS A 70 20.87 -2.09 18.16
C LYS A 70 22.34 -1.80 18.39
N PHE A 71 22.70 -0.54 18.50
CA PHE A 71 24.08 -0.12 18.74
C PHE A 71 24.14 0.69 20.03
N ASN A 72 25.21 0.53 20.82
CA ASN A 72 25.49 1.39 21.96
C ASN A 72 26.05 2.74 21.50
N ASP A 73 26.29 3.66 22.44
CA ASP A 73 26.86 5.00 22.15
C ASP A 73 28.27 4.93 21.53
N GLU A 74 28.94 3.78 21.64
CA GLU A 74 30.28 3.51 21.09
C GLU A 74 30.22 2.90 19.68
N GLY A 75 29.00 2.65 19.16
CA GLY A 75 28.77 2.05 17.84
C GLY A 75 28.93 0.53 17.81
N GLU A 76 29.00 -0.14 18.95
CA GLU A 76 29.06 -1.60 19.03
C GLU A 76 27.65 -2.20 19.00
N GLU A 77 27.47 -3.26 18.21
CA GLU A 77 26.20 -3.97 18.16
C GLU A 77 25.90 -4.62 19.52
N ILE A 78 24.74 -4.28 20.08
CA ILE A 78 24.23 -4.84 21.33
C ILE A 78 23.61 -6.19 20.99
N PRO A 79 24.07 -7.30 21.58
CA PRO A 79 23.43 -8.59 21.42
C PRO A 79 21.96 -8.49 21.83
N GLN A 80 21.07 -8.78 20.90
CA GLN A 80 19.65 -8.86 21.22
C GLN A 80 19.43 -10.11 22.10
N ASN A 81 18.84 -9.90 23.26
CA ASN A 81 18.41 -11.00 24.12
C ASN A 81 17.16 -11.67 23.53
N GLU A 82 17.04 -12.99 23.72
CA GLU A 82 15.87 -13.76 23.27
C GLU A 82 14.54 -13.28 23.91
N GLU A 83 14.61 -12.47 24.97
CA GLU A 83 13.46 -11.89 25.67
C GLU A 83 12.95 -10.57 25.05
N GLU A 84 13.47 -10.12 23.90
CA GLU A 84 12.89 -8.95 23.23
C GLU A 84 11.42 -9.20 22.88
N LYS A 85 10.55 -8.35 23.44
CA LYS A 85 9.11 -8.37 23.19
C LYS A 85 8.87 -8.25 21.69
N GLU A 86 8.19 -9.24 21.12
CA GLU A 86 7.78 -9.25 19.72
C GLU A 86 7.08 -7.93 19.35
N ASP A 87 7.37 -7.41 18.16
CA ASP A 87 6.79 -6.15 17.67
C ASP A 87 5.25 -6.17 17.79
N PRO A 88 4.65 -5.24 18.54
CA PRO A 88 3.20 -5.14 18.68
C PRO A 88 2.45 -5.10 17.34
N ILE A 89 3.01 -4.46 16.31
CA ILE A 89 2.39 -4.39 14.98
C ILE A 89 2.40 -5.77 14.32
N LEU A 90 3.48 -6.54 14.48
CA LEU A 90 3.58 -7.90 13.96
C LEU A 90 2.51 -8.82 14.56
N ASN A 91 2.21 -8.65 15.85
CA ASN A 91 1.14 -9.38 16.53
C ASN A 91 -0.24 -9.04 15.97
N VAL A 92 -0.51 -7.76 15.72
CA VAL A 92 -1.75 -7.33 15.05
C VAL A 92 -1.80 -7.92 13.64
N TRP A 93 -0.71 -7.85 12.87
CA TRP A 93 -0.62 -8.40 11.51
C TRP A 93 -0.97 -9.90 11.47
N LYS A 94 -0.33 -10.72 12.34
CA LYS A 94 -0.60 -12.16 12.44
C LYS A 94 -2.08 -12.42 12.77
N SER A 95 -2.62 -11.68 13.72
CA SER A 95 -4.02 -11.79 14.15
C SER A 95 -4.98 -11.46 13.01
N GLU A 96 -4.79 -10.34 12.32
CA GLU A 96 -5.70 -9.88 11.28
C GLU A 96 -5.69 -10.76 10.03
N TRP A 97 -4.51 -11.14 9.55
CA TRP A 97 -4.41 -12.09 8.43
C TRP A 97 -4.96 -13.47 8.77
N SER A 98 -4.77 -13.93 10.01
CA SER A 98 -5.42 -15.17 10.49
C SER A 98 -6.95 -15.04 10.46
N LYS A 99 -7.51 -13.96 11.00
CA LYS A 99 -8.98 -13.74 10.99
C LYS A 99 -9.54 -13.67 9.57
N ALA A 100 -8.76 -13.16 8.61
CA ALA A 100 -9.11 -13.13 7.20
C ALA A 100 -8.98 -14.49 6.48
N GLY A 101 -8.63 -15.57 7.20
CA GLY A 101 -8.59 -16.92 6.64
C GLY A 101 -7.23 -17.37 6.09
N PHE A 102 -6.18 -16.55 6.23
CA PHE A 102 -4.82 -16.89 5.79
C PHE A 102 -4.03 -17.61 6.88
N GLU A 103 -2.96 -18.30 6.48
CA GLU A 103 -1.90 -18.77 7.36
C GLU A 103 -0.73 -17.78 7.33
N PRO A 104 -0.52 -16.97 8.39
CA PRO A 104 0.56 -15.99 8.40
C PRO A 104 1.92 -16.63 8.67
N VAL A 105 2.90 -16.33 7.83
CA VAL A 105 4.28 -16.84 7.95
C VAL A 105 5.26 -15.68 8.02
N ILE A 106 6.14 -15.70 9.03
CA ILE A 106 7.21 -14.71 9.18
C ILE A 106 8.46 -15.24 8.50
N ILE A 107 9.00 -14.47 7.56
CA ILE A 107 10.31 -14.72 6.93
C ILE A 107 11.32 -13.69 7.45
N THR A 108 12.58 -14.07 7.47
CA THR A 108 13.64 -13.31 8.16
C THR A 108 14.84 -13.04 7.26
N ILE A 109 15.82 -12.30 7.79
CA ILE A 109 17.12 -12.11 7.14
C ILE A 109 17.84 -13.45 6.88
N GLU A 110 17.64 -14.47 7.72
CA GLU A 110 18.22 -15.79 7.50
C GLU A 110 17.64 -16.47 6.25
N ASP A 111 16.37 -16.24 5.94
CA ASP A 111 15.78 -16.69 4.68
C ASP A 111 16.41 -15.99 3.48
N ALA A 112 16.63 -14.67 3.57
CA ALA A 112 17.29 -13.92 2.50
C ALA A 112 18.72 -14.43 2.24
N LYS A 113 19.47 -14.74 3.30
CA LYS A 113 20.85 -15.28 3.21
C LYS A 113 20.95 -16.61 2.47
N ARG A 114 19.86 -17.39 2.39
CA ARG A 114 19.81 -18.63 1.61
C ARG A 114 19.79 -18.39 0.10
N HIS A 115 19.46 -17.19 -0.36
CA HIS A 115 19.41 -16.88 -1.79
C HIS A 115 20.83 -16.68 -2.37
N PRO A 116 21.18 -17.28 -3.53
CA PRO A 116 22.53 -17.18 -4.11
C PRO A 116 23.00 -15.74 -4.42
N PHE A 117 22.07 -14.82 -4.70
CA PHE A 117 22.33 -13.41 -4.99
C PHE A 117 22.45 -12.52 -3.74
N TYR A 118 22.35 -13.07 -2.53
CA TYR A 118 22.35 -12.28 -1.29
C TYR A 118 23.60 -11.41 -1.13
N ASN A 119 24.78 -11.98 -1.32
CA ASN A 119 26.04 -11.24 -1.14
C ASN A 119 26.20 -10.11 -2.16
N ASP A 120 25.80 -10.33 -3.41
CA ASP A 120 25.86 -9.31 -4.47
C ASP A 120 24.91 -8.15 -4.15
N MET A 121 23.67 -8.46 -3.74
CA MET A 121 22.72 -7.44 -3.30
C MET A 121 23.23 -6.68 -2.08
N LYS A 122 23.74 -7.38 -1.07
CA LYS A 122 24.28 -6.79 0.16
C LYS A 122 25.35 -5.73 -0.13
N ILE A 123 26.32 -6.07 -1.00
CA ILE A 123 27.40 -5.14 -1.40
C ILE A 123 26.84 -3.84 -1.99
N VAL A 124 25.85 -3.94 -2.88
CA VAL A 124 25.25 -2.77 -3.52
C VAL A 124 24.43 -1.96 -2.52
N ILE A 125 23.55 -2.64 -1.78
CA ILE A 125 22.58 -2.00 -0.89
C ILE A 125 23.27 -1.33 0.30
N GLU A 126 24.24 -1.98 0.95
CA GLU A 126 25.00 -1.35 2.05
C GLU A 126 25.83 -0.15 1.58
N LYS A 127 26.27 -0.14 0.33
CA LYS A 127 26.98 1.01 -0.26
C LYS A 127 26.05 2.22 -0.44
N VAL A 128 24.83 2.00 -0.93
CA VAL A 128 23.88 3.11 -1.18
C VAL A 128 23.10 3.51 0.06
N LYS A 129 23.06 2.62 1.06
CA LYS A 129 22.33 2.77 2.32
C LYS A 129 23.21 2.39 3.51
N PRO A 130 24.35 3.07 3.73
CA PRO A 130 25.15 2.83 4.93
C PRO A 130 24.31 3.13 6.17
N ASP A 131 24.37 2.24 7.16
CA ASP A 131 23.74 2.36 8.49
C ASP A 131 22.20 2.50 8.53
N ASP A 132 21.53 2.43 7.38
CA ASP A 132 20.08 2.49 7.24
C ASP A 132 19.49 1.07 7.14
N TYR A 133 19.66 0.30 8.21
CA TYR A 133 19.26 -1.12 8.28
C TYR A 133 17.79 -1.35 7.94
N TYR A 134 16.92 -0.40 8.31
CA TYR A 134 15.50 -0.46 7.95
C TYR A 134 15.32 -0.53 6.43
N ASN A 135 15.90 0.41 5.67
CA ASN A 135 15.77 0.39 4.22
C ASN A 135 16.53 -0.79 3.60
N GLN A 136 17.67 -1.21 4.16
CA GLN A 136 18.37 -2.41 3.70
C GLN A 136 17.47 -3.66 3.80
N TYR A 137 16.72 -3.81 4.90
CA TYR A 137 15.82 -4.95 5.12
C TYR A 137 14.64 -4.93 4.14
N CYS A 138 14.13 -3.75 3.79
CA CYS A 138 13.14 -3.59 2.71
C CYS A 138 13.64 -4.13 1.36
N PHE A 139 14.95 -4.13 1.10
CA PHE A 139 15.51 -4.79 -0.07
C PHE A 139 15.63 -6.31 0.12
N TYR A 140 16.15 -6.76 1.26
CA TYR A 140 16.42 -8.19 1.49
C TYR A 140 15.17 -9.06 1.57
N ARG A 141 14.01 -8.50 1.92
CA ARG A 141 12.74 -9.24 1.91
C ARG A 141 12.39 -9.85 0.56
N HIS A 142 12.78 -9.22 -0.54
CA HIS A 142 12.54 -9.74 -1.88
C HIS A 142 13.32 -11.05 -2.12
N LEU A 143 14.55 -11.13 -1.57
CA LEU A 143 15.35 -12.35 -1.57
C LEU A 143 14.79 -13.42 -0.63
N ALA A 144 14.29 -13.03 0.54
CA ALA A 144 13.64 -13.96 1.47
C ALA A 144 12.38 -14.58 0.86
N MET A 145 11.58 -13.79 0.15
CA MET A 145 10.43 -14.28 -0.60
C MET A 145 10.85 -15.29 -1.68
N ALA A 146 11.88 -14.97 -2.48
CA ALA A 146 12.42 -15.89 -3.47
C ALA A 146 12.91 -17.21 -2.81
N ALA A 147 13.76 -17.11 -1.78
CA ALA A 147 14.34 -18.27 -1.10
C ALA A 147 13.34 -19.15 -0.32
N THR A 148 12.09 -18.70 -0.17
CA THR A 148 11.00 -19.44 0.49
C THR A 148 9.93 -19.91 -0.51
N GLY A 149 10.21 -19.89 -1.81
CA GLY A 149 9.32 -20.41 -2.85
C GLY A 149 8.33 -19.39 -3.43
N GLY A 150 8.53 -18.09 -3.19
CA GLY A 150 7.63 -17.03 -3.65
C GLY A 150 6.30 -16.99 -2.88
N GLY A 151 5.20 -16.65 -3.56
CA GLY A 151 3.87 -16.54 -2.94
C GLY A 151 3.42 -15.10 -2.73
N TRP A 152 2.46 -14.95 -1.81
CA TRP A 152 1.94 -13.68 -1.36
C TRP A 152 2.79 -13.08 -0.24
N HIS A 153 3.02 -11.77 -0.32
CA HIS A 153 3.72 -10.96 0.68
C HIS A 153 2.87 -9.74 1.06
N SER A 154 2.82 -9.43 2.34
CA SER A 154 2.27 -8.18 2.87
C SER A 154 3.26 -7.53 3.82
N ASP A 155 3.42 -6.21 3.75
CA ASP A 155 4.14 -5.45 4.75
C ASP A 155 3.46 -5.60 6.11
N ILE A 156 4.24 -5.49 7.19
CA ILE A 156 3.72 -5.64 8.56
C ILE A 156 2.65 -4.59 8.90
N ASP A 157 2.65 -3.44 8.21
CA ASP A 157 1.66 -2.38 8.32
C ASP A 157 0.59 -2.42 7.22
N ALA A 158 0.47 -3.53 6.49
CA ALA A 158 -0.63 -3.80 5.58
C ALA A 158 -1.52 -4.94 6.12
N MET A 159 -2.81 -4.63 6.29
CA MET A 159 -3.82 -5.53 6.86
C MET A 159 -4.85 -5.93 5.80
N PRO A 160 -5.51 -7.09 5.95
CA PRO A 160 -6.57 -7.50 5.02
C PRO A 160 -7.81 -6.64 5.15
N ALA A 161 -8.53 -6.44 4.04
CA ALA A 161 -9.89 -5.90 4.00
C ALA A 161 -10.84 -6.98 3.48
N ASN A 162 -11.57 -6.74 2.38
CA ASN A 162 -12.41 -7.74 1.74
C ASN A 162 -11.60 -8.66 0.82
N PHE A 163 -10.54 -9.28 1.34
CA PHE A 163 -9.65 -10.15 0.54
C PHE A 163 -10.32 -11.51 0.26
N PRO A 164 -10.62 -11.87 -1.00
CA PRO A 164 -11.16 -13.19 -1.33
C PRO A 164 -10.09 -14.28 -1.13
N VAL A 165 -10.24 -15.16 -0.15
CA VAL A 165 -9.24 -16.19 0.20
C VAL A 165 -8.95 -17.14 -0.98
N ASN A 166 -9.95 -17.44 -1.80
CA ASN A 166 -9.79 -18.24 -3.02
C ASN A 166 -8.92 -17.57 -4.08
N PHE A 167 -8.90 -16.22 -4.13
CA PHE A 167 -8.01 -15.48 -5.03
C PHE A 167 -6.54 -15.69 -4.67
N ALA A 168 -6.23 -16.01 -3.40
CA ALA A 168 -4.86 -16.24 -2.96
C ALA A 168 -4.37 -17.69 -3.14
N LEU A 169 -5.23 -18.62 -3.56
CA LEU A 169 -4.84 -20.02 -3.78
C LEU A 169 -3.94 -20.21 -5.01
N ASP A 170 -4.17 -19.39 -6.02
CA ASP A 170 -3.40 -19.37 -7.26
C ASP A 170 -2.72 -18.00 -7.39
N LEU A 171 -1.49 -17.97 -7.91
CA LEU A 171 -0.82 -16.69 -8.13
C LEU A 171 -1.45 -15.97 -9.33
N PRO A 172 -1.88 -14.70 -9.17
CA PRO A 172 -2.48 -13.95 -10.26
C PRO A 172 -1.44 -13.68 -11.36
N ASN A 173 -1.93 -13.28 -12.53
CA ASN A 173 -1.10 -12.94 -13.70
C ASN A 173 -0.09 -14.04 -14.10
N GLY A 174 -0.42 -15.30 -13.86
CA GLY A 174 0.45 -16.44 -14.16
C GLY A 174 1.73 -16.47 -13.32
N GLY A 175 1.70 -15.93 -12.10
CA GLY A 175 2.87 -15.88 -11.21
C GLY A 175 3.80 -14.71 -11.45
N LYS A 176 3.50 -13.81 -12.40
CA LYS A 176 4.28 -12.58 -12.62
C LYS A 176 4.30 -11.70 -11.38
N PHE A 177 5.40 -10.98 -11.20
CA PHE A 177 5.52 -10.01 -10.12
C PHE A 177 4.43 -8.94 -10.22
N THR A 178 3.50 -8.96 -9.26
CA THR A 178 2.31 -8.10 -9.25
C THR A 178 2.26 -7.31 -7.95
N SER A 179 2.26 -5.97 -8.04
CA SER A 179 2.10 -5.07 -6.91
C SER A 179 0.68 -4.50 -6.87
N PHE A 180 0.01 -4.63 -5.71
CA PHE A 180 -1.39 -4.24 -5.54
C PHE A 180 -1.57 -2.80 -5.04
N GLU A 181 -0.48 -2.06 -4.80
CA GLU A 181 -0.50 -0.65 -4.43
C GLU A 181 0.44 0.19 -5.31
N SER A 182 0.37 0.00 -6.63
CA SER A 182 1.26 0.68 -7.59
C SER A 182 2.74 0.45 -7.19
N TYR A 183 3.57 1.50 -7.11
CA TYR A 183 4.98 1.36 -6.75
C TYR A 183 5.20 1.12 -5.25
N VAL A 184 4.15 1.11 -4.43
CA VAL A 184 4.23 0.82 -3.01
C VAL A 184 4.16 -0.70 -2.82
N PRO A 185 5.25 -1.35 -2.38
CA PRO A 185 5.36 -2.80 -2.26
C PRO A 185 4.69 -3.37 -0.99
N SER A 186 3.51 -2.87 -0.61
CA SER A 186 2.83 -3.24 0.65
C SER A 186 2.06 -4.55 0.57
N LEU A 187 1.59 -4.94 -0.62
CA LEU A 187 0.95 -6.21 -0.91
C LEU A 187 1.36 -6.66 -2.31
N ILE A 188 2.01 -7.82 -2.40
CA ILE A 188 2.62 -8.34 -3.62
C ILE A 188 2.35 -9.83 -3.76
N SER A 189 2.21 -10.30 -4.99
CA SER A 189 2.28 -11.73 -5.32
C SER A 189 3.29 -11.98 -6.44
N ALA A 190 4.09 -13.04 -6.34
CA ALA A 190 4.93 -13.50 -7.45
C ALA A 190 5.40 -14.95 -7.25
N SER A 191 5.84 -15.62 -8.32
CA SER A 191 6.57 -16.89 -8.24
C SER A 191 7.97 -16.68 -7.66
N GLU A 192 8.62 -17.77 -7.23
CA GLU A 192 10.01 -17.75 -6.77
C GLU A 192 10.95 -17.07 -7.78
N GLU A 193 10.83 -17.42 -9.06
CA GLU A 193 11.66 -16.89 -10.13
C GLU A 193 11.46 -15.40 -10.34
N GLU A 194 10.21 -14.93 -10.26
CA GLU A 194 9.85 -13.52 -10.42
C GLU A 194 10.29 -12.68 -9.22
N TRP A 195 10.23 -13.21 -7.98
CA TRP A 195 10.86 -12.60 -6.81
C TRP A 195 12.39 -12.50 -6.95
N SER A 196 13.05 -13.54 -7.49
CA SER A 196 14.50 -13.52 -7.74
C SER A 196 14.88 -12.49 -8.81
N LYS A 197 14.09 -12.43 -9.89
CA LYS A 197 14.26 -11.48 -10.99
C LYS A 197 14.10 -10.04 -10.51
N ILE A 198 13.03 -9.72 -9.77
CA ILE A 198 12.81 -8.35 -9.30
C ILE A 198 13.91 -7.91 -8.33
N SER A 199 14.40 -8.83 -7.49
CA SER A 199 15.47 -8.52 -6.54
C SER A 199 16.71 -8.01 -7.27
N LYS A 200 17.09 -8.68 -8.38
CA LYS A 200 18.20 -8.23 -9.25
C LYS A 200 17.92 -6.88 -9.91
N LEU A 201 16.69 -6.67 -10.39
CA LEU A 201 16.29 -5.41 -11.03
C LEU A 201 16.35 -4.21 -10.07
N ILE A 202 15.76 -4.33 -8.87
CA ILE A 202 15.80 -3.23 -7.89
C ILE A 202 17.22 -3.01 -7.36
N THR A 203 18.06 -4.04 -7.23
CA THR A 203 19.48 -3.89 -6.92
C THR A 203 20.21 -3.15 -8.03
N PHE A 204 19.91 -3.47 -9.29
CA PHE A 204 20.52 -2.80 -10.43
C PHE A 204 20.14 -1.31 -10.50
N GLU A 205 18.87 -0.99 -10.28
CA GLU A 205 18.42 0.40 -10.19
C GLU A 205 19.04 1.14 -8.99
N ALA A 206 19.18 0.46 -7.85
CA ALA A 206 19.90 0.99 -6.70
C ALA A 206 21.39 1.23 -7.00
N SER A 207 22.05 0.36 -7.77
CA SER A 207 23.48 0.51 -8.10
C SER A 207 23.79 1.75 -8.93
N ARG A 208 22.79 2.26 -9.65
CA ARG A 208 22.86 3.48 -10.47
C ARG A 208 22.46 4.73 -9.70
N TYR A 209 22.07 4.57 -8.44
CA TYR A 209 21.59 5.67 -7.63
C TYR A 209 22.72 6.63 -7.30
N ASP A 210 22.54 7.88 -7.70
CA ASP A 210 23.47 8.94 -7.38
C ASP A 210 23.05 9.63 -6.08
N VAL A 211 23.68 9.23 -4.98
CA VAL A 211 23.34 9.72 -3.63
C VAL A 211 23.56 11.25 -3.50
N GLU A 212 24.45 11.84 -4.30
CA GLU A 212 24.73 13.28 -4.24
C GLU A 212 23.72 14.11 -5.04
N ASN A 213 23.22 13.56 -6.16
CA ASN A 213 22.41 14.31 -7.11
C ASN A 213 20.91 13.97 -7.08
N GLU A 214 20.52 12.84 -6.48
CA GLU A 214 19.11 12.44 -6.40
C GLU A 214 18.42 12.96 -5.14
N ARG A 215 17.23 13.54 -5.31
CA ARG A 215 16.41 14.07 -4.21
C ARG A 215 15.72 13.00 -3.39
N LEU A 216 15.50 11.82 -3.98
CA LEU A 216 14.78 10.75 -3.30
C LEU A 216 15.74 9.97 -2.40
N ILE A 217 15.17 9.17 -1.51
CA ILE A 217 15.93 8.27 -0.66
C ILE A 217 16.02 6.92 -1.39
N PRO A 218 17.19 6.26 -1.51
CA PRO A 218 17.28 4.97 -2.21
C PRO A 218 16.61 3.83 -1.41
N SER A 219 15.29 3.72 -1.52
CA SER A 219 14.47 2.65 -0.95
C SER A 219 13.92 1.74 -2.05
N ASP A 220 13.51 0.53 -1.68
CA ASP A 220 12.83 -0.40 -2.60
C ASP A 220 11.60 0.26 -3.26
N MET A 221 10.78 1.00 -2.49
CA MET A 221 9.64 1.77 -3.00
C MET A 221 10.05 2.73 -4.12
N ASN A 222 11.16 3.44 -3.96
CA ASN A 222 11.64 4.38 -4.97
C ASN A 222 12.27 3.66 -6.17
N MET A 223 12.83 2.45 -5.99
CA MET A 223 13.26 1.61 -7.13
C MET A 223 12.04 1.14 -7.92
N PHE A 224 10.98 0.67 -7.27
CA PHE A 224 9.71 0.35 -7.92
C PHE A 224 9.11 1.56 -8.64
N ARG A 225 9.19 2.77 -8.04
CA ARG A 225 8.74 4.00 -8.68
C ARG A 225 9.52 4.28 -9.97
N LYS A 226 10.83 4.07 -9.98
CA LYS A 226 11.66 4.19 -11.19
C LYS A 226 11.27 3.16 -12.24
N LEU A 227 11.09 1.90 -11.86
CA LEU A 227 10.64 0.83 -12.77
C LEU A 227 9.27 1.14 -13.38
N GLN A 228 8.33 1.63 -12.58
CA GLN A 228 7.01 2.05 -13.05
C GLN A 228 7.10 3.23 -14.02
N ALA A 229 7.84 4.29 -13.66
CA ALA A 229 8.00 5.47 -14.50
C ALA A 229 8.74 5.17 -15.81
N GLY A 230 9.65 4.19 -15.80
CA GLY A 230 10.35 3.68 -16.97
C GLY A 230 9.51 2.75 -17.86
N GLY A 231 8.30 2.40 -17.45
CA GLY A 231 7.43 1.48 -18.21
C GLY A 231 7.96 0.04 -18.26
N SER A 232 8.54 -0.45 -17.17
CA SER A 232 9.01 -1.84 -17.09
C SER A 232 7.84 -2.82 -17.23
N ASP A 233 7.96 -3.77 -18.16
CA ASP A 233 7.02 -4.89 -18.33
C ASP A 233 7.30 -6.05 -17.37
N ASP A 234 8.32 -5.91 -16.51
CA ASP A 234 8.72 -6.92 -15.53
C ASP A 234 7.86 -6.91 -14.26
N VAL A 235 7.12 -5.82 -14.03
CA VAL A 235 6.22 -5.66 -12.89
C VAL A 235 4.84 -5.25 -13.38
N ILE A 236 3.82 -5.97 -12.92
CA ILE A 236 2.43 -5.56 -13.10
C ILE A 236 2.06 -4.67 -11.93
N PHE A 237 1.97 -3.37 -12.20
CA PHE A 237 1.52 -2.38 -11.24
C PHE A 237 0.01 -2.23 -11.32
N MET A 238 -0.72 -2.78 -10.36
CA MET A 238 -2.15 -2.56 -10.26
C MET A 238 -2.42 -1.10 -9.87
N GLU A 239 -3.52 -0.54 -10.37
CA GLU A 239 -3.87 0.86 -10.12
C GLU A 239 -4.07 1.12 -8.62
N SER A 240 -3.42 2.17 -8.11
CA SER A 240 -3.50 2.55 -6.70
C SER A 240 -4.93 2.93 -6.33
N GLY A 241 -5.36 2.56 -5.11
CA GLY A 241 -6.71 2.83 -4.63
C GLY A 241 -7.79 1.87 -5.14
N SER A 242 -7.46 0.94 -6.05
CA SER A 242 -8.40 -0.09 -6.52
C SER A 242 -8.31 -1.41 -5.74
N TYR A 243 -7.16 -1.72 -5.16
CA TYR A 243 -6.92 -2.99 -4.45
C TYR A 243 -6.42 -2.78 -3.03
N VAL A 244 -5.39 -1.95 -2.88
CA VAL A 244 -4.89 -1.52 -1.58
C VAL A 244 -5.08 -0.02 -1.45
N MET A 245 -5.56 0.40 -0.28
CA MET A 245 -5.77 1.80 0.02
C MET A 245 -5.11 2.20 1.34
N GLY A 246 -4.53 3.40 1.39
CA GLY A 246 -3.98 3.95 2.61
C GLY A 246 -5.07 4.18 3.68
N ALA A 247 -4.76 3.89 4.94
CA ALA A 247 -5.72 3.99 6.04
C ALA A 247 -6.41 5.38 6.14
N SER A 248 -5.73 6.45 5.73
CA SER A 248 -6.31 7.80 5.74
C SER A 248 -7.51 8.00 4.80
N TYR A 249 -7.65 7.14 3.80
CA TYR A 249 -8.73 7.25 2.81
C TYR A 249 -9.96 6.42 3.18
N ILE A 250 -9.85 5.46 4.10
CA ILE A 250 -10.98 4.63 4.55
C ILE A 250 -11.68 5.20 5.79
N VAL A 251 -11.20 6.32 6.34
CA VAL A 251 -11.74 6.93 7.56
C VAL A 251 -12.48 8.21 7.20
N LYS A 252 -13.78 8.29 7.55
CA LYS A 252 -14.65 9.45 7.32
C LYS A 252 -14.77 10.39 8.52
N GLY A 253 -14.28 9.96 9.67
CA GLY A 253 -14.30 10.69 10.92
C GLY A 253 -13.66 9.87 12.03
N LYS A 254 -13.48 10.46 13.21
CA LYS A 254 -12.89 9.75 14.36
C LYS A 254 -13.64 8.46 14.67
N ASN A 255 -12.98 7.32 14.52
CA ASN A 255 -13.55 5.98 14.67
C ASN A 255 -14.72 5.64 13.69
N ILE A 256 -14.80 6.31 12.54
CA ILE A 256 -15.83 6.05 11.52
C ILE A 256 -15.15 5.55 10.24
N ILE A 257 -15.33 4.26 9.94
CA ILE A 257 -14.82 3.62 8.73
C ILE A 257 -15.84 3.75 7.59
N ASP A 258 -15.34 4.03 6.39
CA ASP A 258 -16.10 4.03 5.16
C ASP A 258 -16.29 2.60 4.61
N CYS A 259 -17.38 1.93 5.02
CA CYS A 259 -17.66 0.57 4.58
C CYS A 259 -17.74 0.44 3.05
N SER A 260 -18.25 1.47 2.36
CA SER A 260 -18.35 1.44 0.89
C SER A 260 -17.00 1.35 0.18
N ILE A 261 -15.92 1.83 0.81
CA ILE A 261 -14.57 1.68 0.30
C ILE A 261 -14.02 0.32 0.71
N VAL A 262 -14.13 -0.04 1.99
CA VAL A 262 -13.58 -1.27 2.57
C VAL A 262 -14.10 -2.54 1.88
N GLU A 263 -15.37 -2.56 1.48
CA GLU A 263 -15.99 -3.67 0.76
C GLU A 263 -15.41 -3.88 -0.65
N ASN A 264 -14.76 -2.86 -1.23
CA ASN A 264 -14.26 -2.86 -2.59
C ASN A 264 -12.73 -2.97 -2.71
N ILE A 265 -12.01 -3.11 -1.59
CA ILE A 265 -10.55 -3.26 -1.55
C ILE A 265 -10.16 -4.57 -0.86
N ILE A 266 -8.98 -5.11 -1.19
CA ILE A 266 -8.46 -6.35 -0.62
C ILE A 266 -7.50 -6.10 0.54
N GLY A 267 -6.91 -4.92 0.66
CA GLY A 267 -5.97 -4.57 1.73
C GLY A 267 -5.98 -3.10 2.10
N ILE A 268 -5.52 -2.82 3.32
CA ILE A 268 -5.38 -1.47 3.86
C ILE A 268 -3.93 -1.27 4.31
N HIS A 269 -3.29 -0.21 3.82
CA HIS A 269 -1.92 0.13 4.17
C HIS A 269 -1.88 1.25 5.23
N PHE A 270 -1.40 0.92 6.42
CA PHE A 270 -1.24 1.80 7.58
C PHE A 270 0.14 2.49 7.58
N SER A 271 0.51 3.04 6.42
CA SER A 271 1.77 3.75 6.26
C SER A 271 1.91 4.90 7.27
N HIS A 272 3.15 5.22 7.63
CA HIS A 272 3.46 6.38 8.47
C HIS A 272 2.76 7.67 7.98
N ALA A 273 2.75 7.90 6.66
CA ALA A 273 2.10 9.05 6.07
C ALA A 273 0.57 9.03 6.23
N SER A 274 -0.07 7.87 6.08
CA SER A 274 -1.52 7.71 6.28
C SER A 274 -1.90 7.94 7.75
N LEU A 275 -1.18 7.34 8.69
CA LEU A 275 -1.45 7.52 10.12
C LEU A 275 -1.22 8.98 10.56
N HIS A 276 -0.18 9.63 10.04
CA HIS A 276 0.07 11.06 10.27
C HIS A 276 -1.03 11.96 9.71
N ARG A 277 -1.60 11.62 8.54
CA ARG A 277 -2.75 12.35 8.02
C ARG A 277 -3.98 12.21 8.92
N LEU A 278 -4.31 10.99 9.34
CA LEU A 278 -5.42 10.75 10.28
C LEU A 278 -5.28 11.57 11.56
N TRP A 279 -4.06 11.67 12.08
CA TRP A 279 -3.75 12.52 13.23
C TRP A 279 -4.03 13.99 12.97
N ASN A 280 -3.45 14.55 11.91
CA ASN A 280 -3.62 15.97 11.59
C ASN A 280 -5.07 16.35 11.28
N ASP A 281 -5.84 15.42 10.72
CA ASP A 281 -7.25 15.61 10.40
C ASP A 281 -8.18 15.40 11.63
N GLY A 282 -7.62 15.03 12.80
CA GLY A 282 -8.38 14.76 14.02
C GLY A 282 -9.20 13.46 13.97
N PHE A 283 -8.87 12.56 13.05
CA PHE A 283 -9.54 11.28 12.82
C PHE A 283 -8.79 10.09 13.41
N PHE A 284 -7.62 10.31 14.00
CA PHE A 284 -6.85 9.27 14.66
C PHE A 284 -7.68 8.63 15.79
N PRO A 285 -7.67 7.28 15.88
CA PRO A 285 -8.62 6.56 16.72
C PRO A 285 -8.34 6.64 18.22
N LEU A 286 -7.14 7.07 18.61
CA LEU A 286 -6.70 7.17 20.00
C LEU A 286 -6.69 8.62 20.48
N ASP A 287 -7.14 8.84 21.72
CA ASP A 287 -6.91 10.07 22.46
C ASP A 287 -5.54 9.99 23.11
N ILE A 288 -4.60 10.83 22.67
CA ILE A 288 -3.24 10.84 23.17
C ILE A 288 -3.00 12.20 23.84
N GLU A 289 -2.67 12.16 25.13
CA GLU A 289 -2.33 13.36 25.89
C GLU A 289 -0.86 13.75 25.62
N GLY A 290 -0.60 14.96 25.12
CA GLY A 290 0.76 15.51 24.95
C GLY A 290 1.02 16.25 23.62
N ASP A 291 2.16 16.93 23.54
CA ASP A 291 2.63 17.61 22.32
C ASP A 291 3.28 16.60 21.36
N LEU A 292 2.47 16.13 20.41
CA LEU A 292 2.83 15.13 19.42
C LEU A 292 3.65 15.68 18.24
N SER A 293 3.95 16.98 18.24
CA SER A 293 4.87 17.58 17.26
C SER A 293 6.30 17.05 17.40
N LYS A 294 6.63 16.40 18.53
CA LYS A 294 7.88 15.66 18.70
C LYS A 294 7.68 14.23 18.22
N SER A 295 8.33 13.91 17.09
CA SER A 295 8.25 12.70 16.26
C SER A 295 8.28 11.30 16.91
N LEU A 296 8.33 11.21 18.25
CA LEU A 296 8.36 9.97 19.01
C LEU A 296 7.12 9.11 18.80
N PHE A 297 5.95 9.67 18.50
CA PHE A 297 4.71 8.89 18.39
C PHE A 297 4.71 7.86 17.26
N PHE A 298 5.32 8.16 16.11
CA PHE A 298 5.48 7.18 15.03
C PHE A 298 6.57 6.14 15.32
N ASN A 299 7.41 6.41 16.31
CA ASN A 299 8.49 5.53 16.74
C ASN A 299 8.05 4.59 17.87
N GLU A 300 6.90 4.81 18.51
CA GLU A 300 6.34 3.91 19.53
C GLU A 300 5.47 2.82 18.88
N PRO A 301 5.94 1.57 18.76
CA PRO A 301 5.22 0.52 18.04
C PRO A 301 3.88 0.16 18.70
N GLU A 302 3.78 0.29 20.03
CA GLU A 302 2.54 0.01 20.78
C GLU A 302 1.40 0.95 20.40
N HIS A 303 1.66 2.25 20.29
CA HIS A 303 0.62 3.21 19.91
C HIS A 303 0.13 2.97 18.48
N ARG A 304 1.05 2.65 17.56
CA ARG A 304 0.70 2.30 16.18
C ARG A 304 -0.14 1.03 16.14
N ALA A 305 0.28 -0.02 16.84
CA ALA A 305 -0.46 -1.28 16.92
C ALA A 305 -1.88 -1.07 17.47
N ASN A 306 -2.02 -0.33 18.58
CA ASN A 306 -3.33 -0.02 19.17
C ASN A 306 -4.23 0.78 18.21
N ALA A 307 -3.65 1.73 17.47
CA ALA A 307 -4.40 2.51 16.48
C ALA A 307 -4.86 1.63 15.31
N ILE A 308 -3.98 0.77 14.80
CA ILE A 308 -4.32 -0.19 13.74
C ILE A 308 -5.43 -1.13 14.22
N GLU A 309 -5.29 -1.72 15.40
CA GLU A 309 -6.28 -2.62 15.97
C GLU A 309 -7.66 -1.96 16.09
N ARG A 310 -7.71 -0.71 16.56
CA ARG A 310 -8.95 0.05 16.69
C ARG A 310 -9.60 0.39 15.35
N LEU A 311 -8.81 0.68 14.32
CA LEU A 311 -9.34 0.88 12.96
C LEU A 311 -9.84 -0.44 12.37
N MET A 312 -9.12 -1.55 12.64
CA MET A 312 -9.50 -2.88 12.19
C MET A 312 -10.78 -3.40 12.85
N ASP A 313 -11.10 -2.99 14.10
CA ASP A 313 -12.43 -3.20 14.69
C ASP A 313 -13.55 -2.66 13.78
N GLY A 314 -13.38 -1.43 13.29
CA GLY A 314 -14.35 -0.79 12.40
C GLY A 314 -14.44 -1.48 11.03
N VAL A 315 -13.30 -1.91 10.48
CA VAL A 315 -13.25 -2.69 9.23
C VAL A 315 -14.03 -4.00 9.37
N ARG A 316 -13.81 -4.76 10.44
CA ARG A 316 -14.58 -5.99 10.72
C ARG A 316 -16.06 -5.73 10.91
N ALA A 317 -16.43 -4.62 11.55
CA ALA A 317 -17.82 -4.22 11.70
C ALA A 317 -18.50 -3.88 10.36
N CYS A 318 -17.76 -3.43 9.34
CA CYS A 318 -18.28 -3.27 7.98
C CYS A 318 -18.50 -4.64 7.32
N LEU A 319 -17.47 -5.49 7.30
CA LEU A 319 -17.50 -6.78 6.57
C LEU A 319 -18.47 -7.81 7.19
N SER A 320 -18.76 -7.72 8.49
CA SER A 320 -19.77 -8.58 9.12
C SER A 320 -21.21 -8.19 8.79
N LYS A 321 -21.46 -6.96 8.37
CA LYS A 321 -22.81 -6.51 7.95
C LYS A 321 -23.12 -6.96 6.53
N SER A 322 -22.16 -6.86 5.61
CA SER A 322 -22.35 -7.27 4.22
C SER A 322 -22.68 -8.77 4.11
N THR A 323 -22.01 -9.61 4.88
CA THR A 323 -22.25 -11.06 4.89
C THR A 323 -23.60 -11.48 5.50
N ALA A 324 -24.27 -10.62 6.26
CA ALA A 324 -25.58 -10.90 6.84
C ALA A 324 -26.75 -10.54 5.90
N GLU A 325 -26.49 -9.77 4.85
CA GLU A 325 -27.50 -9.32 3.88
C GLU A 325 -27.57 -10.21 2.61
N GLU A 326 -26.62 -11.14 2.44
CA GLU A 326 -26.57 -12.16 1.38
C GLU A 326 -27.36 -13.44 1.73
#